data_AF-A0A5C2S531-F1
#
_entry.id   AF-A0A5C2S531-F1
#
_cell.length_a   1.000
_cell.length_b   1.000
_cell.length_c   1.000
_cell.angle_alpha   90.00
_cell.angle_beta   90.00
_cell.angle_gamma   90.00
#
_symmetry.space_group_name_H-M   'P 1'
#
loop_
_entity.id
_entity.type
_entity.pdbx_description
1 polymer ?
#
loop_
_entity_poly.entity_id
_entity_poly.type
_entity_poly.pdbx_seq_one_letter_code
_entity_poly.pdbx_strand_id
1 'polypeptide(L)'
;MAYVVLRANPSPDDTEWVFSVRPPPPPKRPGMGMHVAFTAEAIKLGWILFPTNRILHSDDSSKFILASFDGLRFPDKPPSTNRDYKIRLFKAGFHLNGVQYRFYGHSNSQLVSLEQIMSDGVMSN
;
A
#
# COMPACT_ATOMS: atom_id res chain seq x y z
N MET A 1 12.24 1.05 -12.19
CA MET A 1 12.18 0.47 -10.83
C MET A 1 11.80 -0.99 -10.93
N ALA A 2 12.47 -1.87 -10.18
CA ALA A 2 12.05 -3.27 -10.07
C ALA A 2 10.75 -3.36 -9.29
N TYR A 3 9.76 -4.07 -9.83
CA TYR A 3 8.49 -4.34 -9.17
C TYR A 3 8.07 -5.79 -9.42
N VAL A 4 7.17 -6.28 -8.57
CA VAL A 4 6.48 -7.56 -8.70
C VAL A 4 5.00 -7.28 -8.85
N VAL A 5 4.35 -7.90 -9.83
CA VAL A 5 2.90 -7.83 -9.97
C VAL A 5 2.27 -8.77 -8.94
N LEU A 6 1.47 -8.21 -8.03
CA LEU A 6 0.72 -8.97 -7.03
C LEU A 6 -0.59 -9.52 -7.61
N ARG A 7 -1.27 -8.72 -8.43
CA ARG A 7 -2.52 -9.07 -9.13
C ARG A 7 -2.60 -8.26 -10.41
N ALA A 8 -2.94 -8.90 -11.52
CA ALA A 8 -3.29 -8.23 -12.77
C ALA A 8 -4.81 -8.01 -12.82
N ASN A 9 -5.25 -6.91 -13.41
CA ASN A 9 -6.65 -6.51 -13.59
C ASN A 9 -7.50 -6.68 -12.32
N PRO A 10 -7.18 -5.98 -11.21
CA PRO A 10 -7.98 -6.07 -9.99
C PRO A 10 -9.45 -5.76 -10.27
N SER A 11 -10.34 -6.48 -9.62
CA SER A 11 -11.79 -6.24 -9.76
C SER A 11 -12.20 -5.11 -8.83
N PRO A 12 -13.11 -4.21 -9.26
CA PRO A 12 -13.72 -3.25 -8.33
C PRO A 12 -14.41 -3.95 -7.16
N ASP A 13 -14.86 -5.20 -7.33
CA ASP A 13 -15.59 -5.97 -6.33
C ASP A 13 -14.69 -6.84 -5.43
N ASP A 14 -13.36 -6.73 -5.55
CA ASP A 14 -12.42 -7.44 -4.69
C ASP A 14 -12.70 -7.16 -3.21
N THR A 15 -12.67 -8.22 -2.40
CA THR A 15 -12.90 -8.18 -0.95
C THR A 15 -11.68 -8.60 -0.14
N GLU A 16 -10.66 -9.17 -0.78
CA GLU A 16 -9.46 -9.70 -0.12
C GLU A 16 -8.17 -9.37 -0.89
N TRP A 17 -7.12 -9.05 -0.12
CA TRP A 17 -5.79 -8.65 -0.60
C TRP A 17 -4.71 -9.45 0.10
N VAL A 18 -4.66 -10.75 -0.21
CA VAL A 18 -3.69 -11.69 0.37
C VAL A 18 -2.71 -12.14 -0.70
N PHE A 19 -1.43 -11.92 -0.44
CA PHE A 19 -0.36 -12.17 -1.39
C PHE A 19 0.80 -12.92 -0.74
N SER A 20 1.34 -13.91 -1.46
CA SER A 20 2.56 -14.62 -1.10
C SER A 20 3.53 -14.54 -2.27
N VAL A 21 4.50 -13.64 -2.18
CA VAL A 21 5.44 -13.35 -3.26
C VAL A 21 6.84 -13.10 -2.72
N ARG A 22 7.87 -13.39 -3.53
CA ARG A 22 9.21 -12.91 -3.23
C ARG A 22 9.30 -11.42 -3.59
N PRO A 23 9.47 -10.51 -2.62
CA PRO A 23 9.62 -9.10 -2.93
C PRO A 23 10.90 -8.87 -3.75
N PRO A 24 10.96 -7.80 -4.55
CA PRO A 24 12.20 -7.42 -5.21
C PRO A 24 13.28 -7.14 -4.14
N PRO A 25 14.58 -7.37 -4.45
CA PRO A 25 15.65 -7.16 -3.48
C PRO A 25 15.65 -5.71 -2.98
N PRO A 26 15.87 -5.49 -1.67
CA PRO A 26 15.86 -4.14 -1.10
C PRO A 26 16.98 -3.29 -1.71
N PRO A 27 16.69 -2.05 -2.11
CA PRO A 27 17.71 -1.14 -2.60
C PRO A 27 18.65 -0.73 -1.46
N LYS A 28 19.94 -0.51 -1.76
CA LYS A 28 20.97 -0.09 -0.78
C LYS A 28 20.82 1.36 -0.28
N ARG A 29 19.78 2.07 -0.69
CA ARG A 29 19.60 3.50 -0.40
C ARG A 29 18.80 3.67 0.91
N PRO A 30 19.31 4.46 1.88
CA PRO A 30 18.57 4.77 3.11
C PRO A 30 17.22 5.45 2.81
N GLY A 31 16.23 5.20 3.68
CA GLY A 31 14.88 5.78 3.57
C GLY A 31 13.98 5.13 2.52
N MET A 32 14.42 4.02 1.91
CA MET A 32 13.58 3.22 1.03
C MET A 32 12.66 2.32 1.84
N GLY A 33 11.39 2.25 1.44
CA GLY A 33 10.41 1.35 2.04
C GLY A 33 9.56 0.65 0.98
N MET A 34 8.81 -0.36 1.41
CA MET A 34 7.93 -1.10 0.53
C MET A 34 6.76 -0.24 0.08
N HIS A 35 6.45 -0.30 -1.20
CA HIS A 35 5.39 0.47 -1.84
C HIS A 35 4.49 -0.43 -2.66
N VAL A 36 3.18 -0.27 -2.48
CA VAL A 36 2.14 -0.98 -3.21
C VAL A 36 1.36 0.02 -4.04
N ALA A 37 1.53 -0.04 -5.36
CA ALA A 37 0.77 0.75 -6.31
C ALA A 37 -0.49 0.00 -6.72
N PHE A 38 -1.65 0.60 -6.47
CA PHE A 38 -2.95 0.15 -6.93
C PHE A 38 -3.34 0.91 -8.19
N THR A 39 -3.53 0.19 -9.28
CA THR A 39 -4.03 0.71 -10.55
C THR A 39 -5.14 -0.19 -11.08
N ALA A 40 -5.92 0.28 -12.05
CA ALA A 40 -6.94 -0.56 -12.69
C ALA A 40 -6.33 -1.74 -13.50
N GLU A 41 -5.08 -1.62 -13.92
CA GLU A 41 -4.37 -2.65 -14.70
C GLU A 41 -3.68 -3.68 -13.82
N ALA A 42 -3.15 -3.27 -12.67
CA ALA A 42 -2.43 -4.16 -11.76
C ALA A 42 -2.21 -3.55 -10.37
N ILE A 43 -2.05 -4.44 -9.40
CA ILE A 43 -1.46 -4.16 -8.09
C ILE A 43 0.02 -4.53 -8.15
N LYS A 44 0.92 -3.59 -7.88
CA LYS A 44 2.37 -3.75 -8.02
C LYS A 44 3.07 -3.50 -6.69
N LEU A 45 3.97 -4.39 -6.29
CA LEU A 45 4.85 -4.25 -5.14
C LEU A 45 6.24 -3.81 -5.60
N GLY A 46 6.79 -2.77 -5.01
CA GLY A 46 8.15 -2.30 -5.28
C GLY A 46 8.74 -1.55 -4.10
N TRP A 47 9.84 -0.84 -4.36
CA TRP A 47 10.50 0.02 -3.39
C TRP A 47 10.40 1.47 -3.83
N ILE A 48 10.08 2.36 -2.90
CA ILE A 48 10.10 3.81 -3.11
C ILE A 48 10.87 4.49 -1.99
N LEU A 49 11.43 5.66 -2.29
CA LEU A 49 11.91 6.54 -1.24
C LEU A 49 10.68 7.02 -0.48
N PHE A 50 10.57 6.66 0.79
CA PHE A 50 9.46 7.13 1.59
C PHE A 50 9.50 8.65 1.70
N PRO A 51 8.35 9.33 1.62
CA PRO A 51 8.29 10.77 1.84
C PRO A 51 8.78 11.07 3.24
N THR A 52 9.60 12.11 3.38
CA THR A 52 10.21 12.53 4.64
C THR A 52 9.12 12.92 5.66
N ASN A 53 8.64 11.94 6.43
CA ASN A 53 7.58 12.09 7.42
C ASN A 53 8.10 11.67 8.79
N ARG A 54 7.74 12.43 9.84
CA ARG A 54 8.19 12.17 11.23
C ARG A 54 7.86 10.77 11.75
N ILE A 55 6.78 10.16 11.24
CA ILE A 55 6.34 8.79 11.59
C ILE A 55 7.40 7.73 11.24
N LEU A 56 8.12 7.93 10.14
CA LEU A 56 9.13 6.99 9.64
C LEU A 56 10.51 7.24 10.26
N HIS A 57 10.65 8.29 11.06
CA HIS A 57 11.91 8.64 11.72
C HIS A 57 12.06 7.96 13.08
N SER A 58 10.98 7.49 13.71
CA SER A 58 10.99 6.84 15.03
C SER A 58 10.87 5.32 15.00
N ASP A 59 10.35 4.74 13.91
CA ASP A 59 10.07 3.31 13.80
C ASP A 59 10.79 2.64 12.63
N ASP A 60 10.90 1.31 12.70
CA ASP A 60 11.48 0.50 11.63
C ASP A 60 10.62 0.57 10.35
N SER A 61 11.19 1.10 9.28
CA SER A 61 10.58 1.17 7.95
C SER A 61 10.06 -0.17 7.41
N SER A 62 10.61 -1.30 7.87
CA SER A 62 10.16 -2.65 7.48
C SER A 62 8.74 -2.97 7.95
N LYS A 63 8.27 -2.31 9.02
CA LYS A 63 6.93 -2.46 9.57
C LYS A 63 5.86 -1.72 8.77
N PHE A 64 6.26 -0.88 7.82
CA PHE A 64 5.36 -0.04 7.05
C PHE A 64 5.38 -0.37 5.56
N ILE A 65 4.21 -0.21 4.94
CA ILE A 65 4.06 -0.13 3.48
C ILE A 65 3.37 1.16 3.10
N LEU A 66 3.79 1.74 1.97
CA LEU A 66 3.10 2.87 1.36
C LEU A 66 2.13 2.35 0.29
N ALA A 67 0.83 2.51 0.50
CA ALA A 67 -0.19 2.18 -0.48
C ALA A 67 -0.53 3.42 -1.32
N SER A 68 -0.27 3.38 -2.62
CA SER A 68 -0.62 4.46 -3.56
C SER A 68 -1.79 4.05 -4.43
N PHE A 69 -2.76 4.95 -4.57
CA PHE A 69 -4.01 4.77 -5.32
C PHE A 69 -4.15 5.78 -6.47
N ASP A 70 -3.06 6.46 -6.85
CA ASP A 70 -3.10 7.53 -7.86
C ASP A 70 -3.60 7.02 -9.23
N GLY A 71 -3.14 5.82 -9.62
CA GLY A 71 -3.61 5.15 -10.84
C GLY A 71 -4.87 4.31 -10.67
N LEU A 72 -5.52 4.31 -9.50
CA LEU A 72 -6.72 3.48 -9.27
C LEU A 72 -7.95 4.21 -9.79
N ARG A 73 -8.24 4.02 -11.08
CA ARG A 73 -9.48 4.46 -11.72
C ARG A 73 -10.06 3.34 -12.58
N PHE A 74 -11.08 2.66 -12.05
CA PHE A 74 -11.78 1.64 -12.82
C PHE A 74 -12.51 2.29 -14.00
N PRO A 75 -12.28 1.83 -15.25
CA PRO A 75 -12.97 2.35 -16.42
C PRO A 75 -14.48 2.06 -16.30
N ASP A 76 -15.30 2.95 -16.84
CA ASP A 76 -16.76 2.80 -16.91
C ASP A 76 -17.47 2.61 -15.55
N LYS A 77 -16.80 2.96 -14.45
CA LYS A 77 -17.35 2.91 -13.09
C LYS A 77 -17.45 4.31 -12.48
N PRO A 78 -18.45 4.56 -11.62
CA PRO A 78 -18.57 5.83 -10.93
C PRO A 78 -17.36 6.05 -10.00
N PRO A 79 -16.98 7.31 -9.72
CA PRO A 79 -15.88 7.62 -8.80
C PRO A 79 -16.04 7.02 -7.39
N SER A 80 -17.28 6.76 -6.95
CA SER A 80 -17.58 6.09 -5.68
C SER A 80 -16.97 4.69 -5.60
N THR A 81 -16.84 3.96 -6.71
CA THR A 81 -16.27 2.61 -6.74
C THR A 81 -14.83 2.57 -6.22
N ASN A 82 -14.01 3.58 -6.55
CA ASN A 82 -12.63 3.66 -6.04
C ASN A 82 -12.61 3.88 -4.52
N ARG A 83 -13.55 4.67 -4.00
CA ARG A 83 -13.70 4.91 -2.56
C ARG A 83 -14.12 3.62 -1.85
N ASP A 84 -15.11 2.93 -2.39
CA ASP A 84 -15.64 1.69 -1.79
C ASP A 84 -14.58 0.56 -1.79
N TYR A 85 -13.82 0.44 -2.89
CA TYR A 85 -12.69 -0.47 -2.99
C TYR A 85 -11.64 -0.17 -1.89
N LYS A 86 -11.25 1.09 -1.73
CA LYS A 86 -10.32 1.52 -0.67
C LYS A 86 -10.86 1.21 0.73
N ILE A 87 -12.15 1.49 0.99
CA ILE A 87 -12.79 1.18 2.27
C ILE A 87 -12.75 -0.33 2.56
N ARG A 88 -13.04 -1.17 1.57
CA ARG A 88 -12.95 -2.64 1.73
C ARG A 88 -11.51 -3.07 2.04
N LEU A 89 -10.52 -2.54 1.31
CA LEU A 89 -9.11 -2.80 1.56
C LEU A 89 -8.69 -2.42 2.97
N PHE A 90 -9.06 -1.23 3.45
CA PHE A 90 -8.68 -0.79 4.79
C PHE A 90 -9.38 -1.59 5.90
N LYS A 91 -10.60 -2.10 5.65
CA LYS A 91 -11.31 -2.97 6.59
C LYS A 91 -10.75 -4.39 6.63
N ALA A 92 -10.46 -4.98 5.46
CA ALA A 92 -9.93 -6.33 5.36
C ALA A 92 -8.45 -6.41 5.78
N GLY A 93 -7.70 -5.34 5.50
CA GLY A 93 -6.24 -5.32 5.62
C GLY A 93 -5.56 -5.83 4.35
N PHE A 94 -4.27 -5.53 4.25
CA PHE A 94 -3.41 -6.02 3.18
C PHE A 94 -2.46 -7.07 3.75
N HIS A 95 -2.50 -8.29 3.23
CA HIS A 95 -1.68 -9.39 3.72
C HIS A 95 -0.56 -9.68 2.72
N LEU A 96 0.69 -9.63 3.17
CA LEU A 96 1.86 -9.94 2.37
C LEU A 96 2.77 -10.89 3.14
N ASN A 97 3.03 -12.06 2.58
CA ASN A 97 3.92 -13.07 3.16
C ASN A 97 3.57 -13.44 4.63
N GLY A 98 2.28 -13.49 4.95
CA GLY A 98 1.78 -13.80 6.29
C GLY A 98 1.70 -12.62 7.24
N VAL A 99 2.21 -11.44 6.87
CA VAL A 99 2.10 -10.20 7.65
C VAL A 99 0.86 -9.43 7.24
N GLN A 100 0.02 -9.04 8.20
CA GLN A 100 -1.16 -8.20 7.96
C GLN A 100 -0.80 -6.72 8.19
N TYR A 101 -0.84 -5.94 7.12
CA TYR A 101 -0.73 -4.49 7.17
C TYR A 101 -2.10 -3.86 7.29
N ARG A 102 -2.29 -3.01 8.30
CA ARG A 102 -3.53 -2.25 8.56
C ARG A 102 -3.28 -0.78 8.38
N PHE A 103 -4.35 -0.04 8.14
CA PHE A 103 -4.27 1.41 8.02
C PHE A 103 -3.73 2.05 9.32
N TYR A 104 -2.63 2.81 9.22
CA TYR A 104 -1.91 3.34 10.39
C TYR A 104 -2.33 4.77 10.79
N GLY A 105 -3.24 5.40 10.03
CA GLY A 105 -3.76 6.74 10.33
C GLY A 105 -3.15 7.84 9.46
N HIS A 106 -3.81 9.00 9.49
CA HIS A 106 -3.51 10.14 8.62
C HIS A 106 -2.50 11.09 9.28
N SER A 107 -1.35 11.34 8.64
CA SER A 107 -0.68 12.64 8.77
C SER A 107 -1.58 13.71 8.14
N ASN A 108 -1.56 14.96 8.62
CA ASN A 108 -2.41 16.04 8.08
C ASN A 108 -2.22 16.29 6.57
N SER A 109 -1.10 15.88 5.97
CA SER A 109 -0.88 15.88 4.52
C SER A 109 -1.56 14.73 3.75
N GLN A 110 -2.11 13.73 4.46
CA GLN A 110 -2.68 12.49 3.90
C GLN A 110 -4.21 12.48 3.76
N LEU A 111 -4.89 13.54 4.22
CA LEU A 111 -6.33 13.70 4.04
C LEU A 111 -6.70 14.07 2.59
N VAL A 112 -5.72 14.50 1.80
CA VAL A 112 -5.88 14.89 0.39
C VAL A 112 -5.07 13.98 -0.55
N SER A 113 -4.13 13.18 -0.04
CA SER A 113 -3.23 12.37 -0.88
C SER A 113 -3.80 10.99 -1.23
N LEU A 114 -3.51 10.56 -2.45
CA LEU A 114 -3.79 9.21 -2.95
C LEU A 114 -2.82 8.17 -2.37
N GLU A 115 -1.90 8.57 -1.51
CA GLU A 115 -0.95 7.70 -0.80
C GLU A 115 -1.32 7.60 0.68
N GLN A 116 -1.28 6.37 1.22
CA GLN A 116 -1.67 6.04 2.59
C GLN A 116 -0.65 5.08 3.22
N ILE A 117 -0.27 5.30 4.47
CA ILE A 117 0.66 4.41 5.20
C ILE A 117 -0.13 3.29 5.87
N MET A 118 0.37 2.06 5.74
CA MET A 118 -0.16 0.89 6.43
C MET A 118 0.96 0.25 7.26
N SER A 119 0.67 -0.20 8.48
CA SER A 119 1.63 -0.83 9.39
C SER A 119 1.21 -2.25 9.79
N ASP A 120 2.17 -3.08 10.16
CA ASP A 120 1.95 -4.45 10.62
C ASP A 120 1.36 -4.56 12.05
N GLY A 121 1.10 -3.43 12.71
CA GLY A 121 0.46 -3.36 14.03
C GLY A 121 1.34 -3.81 15.20
N VAL A 122 2.60 -4.23 14.99
CA VAL A 122 3.54 -4.56 16.07
C VAL A 122 4.22 -3.28 16.54
N MET A 123 3.47 -2.47 17.26
CA MET A 123 4.00 -1.32 18.00
C MET A 123 4.81 -1.87 19.18
N SER A 124 6.14 -1.74 19.10
CA SER A 124 7.01 -2.02 20.24
C SER A 124 6.69 -0.96 21.29
N ASN A 125 6.16 -1.40 22.44
CA ASN A 125 5.88 -0.56 23.60
C ASN A 125 7.17 -0.15 24.31
#